data_AF-A0A537K3Z5-F1
#
_entry.id   AF-A0A537K3Z5-F1
#
_cell.length_a   1.000
_cell.length_b   1.000
_cell.length_c   1.000
_cell.angle_alpha   90.00
_cell.angle_beta   90.00
_cell.angle_gamma   90.00
#
_symmetry.space_group_name_H-M   'P 1'
#
loop_
_entity.id
_entity.type
_entity.pdbx_description
1 polymer ?
#
loop_
_entity_poly.entity_id
_entity_poly.type
_entity_poly.pdbx_seq_one_letter_code
_entity_poly.pdbx_strand_id
1 'polypeptide(L)'
;MGDGRGGGPGPGLGAGRGLAAGLRVAGPGGRFPAPDRTGGGGRAAGLVGVTGSSGGATLVPVGYLDLPGGGQIVVDGRYAYVGHMAPPHGTTILDVGDPAHPRVVAQLGVPGDIHSHKVRVAGDVMFVNYERFPEHDRGRAPAVGLKVFDIADRRAPREIAFFRTAGRGVHRFDLQGTHAFLSTEWPGFRSNILLIVDIADPAHPAPVGQWAFPGQEAGVSAGPLPID
;
A
#
# COMPACT_ATOMS: atom_id res chain seq x y z
N MET A 1 46.79 -10.54 -38.09
CA MET A 1 45.69 -10.72 -39.07
C MET A 1 45.15 -12.11 -38.81
N GLY A 2 44.05 -12.25 -38.08
CA GLY A 2 42.69 -12.10 -38.62
C GLY A 2 42.20 -13.49 -39.03
N ASP A 3 41.46 -14.18 -38.15
CA ASP A 3 40.07 -14.65 -38.35
C ASP A 3 40.10 -16.17 -38.64
N GLY A 4 39.23 -17.08 -38.22
CA GLY A 4 37.97 -17.10 -37.51
C GLY A 4 37.27 -18.45 -37.84
N ARG A 5 36.40 -18.94 -36.94
CA ARG A 5 35.44 -20.08 -37.05
C ARG A 5 36.00 -21.49 -36.75
N GLY A 6 35.35 -22.35 -35.95
CA GLY A 6 34.03 -22.30 -35.33
C GLY A 6 33.79 -23.53 -34.45
N GLY A 7 32.91 -23.39 -33.45
CA GLY A 7 32.45 -24.47 -32.58
C GLY A 7 31.34 -23.96 -31.68
N GLY A 8 30.08 -24.21 -32.05
CA GLY A 8 28.92 -24.10 -31.16
C GLY A 8 28.80 -25.36 -30.30
N PRO A 9 28.14 -25.30 -29.13
CA PRO A 9 26.67 -25.40 -29.15
C PRO A 9 25.91 -24.50 -28.14
N GLY A 10 24.69 -24.10 -28.55
CA GLY A 10 23.49 -24.01 -27.72
C GLY A 10 23.24 -22.75 -26.88
N PRO A 11 22.18 -21.95 -27.19
CA PRO A 11 21.57 -21.08 -26.20
C PRO A 11 20.51 -21.86 -25.40
N GLY A 12 20.77 -22.07 -24.12
CA GLY A 12 19.75 -22.44 -23.14
C GLY A 12 18.92 -21.21 -22.81
N LEU A 13 17.67 -21.17 -23.30
CA LEU A 13 16.69 -20.18 -22.91
C LEU A 13 16.16 -20.52 -21.52
N GLY A 14 16.64 -19.79 -20.51
CA GLY A 14 16.14 -19.84 -19.14
C GLY A 14 14.74 -19.20 -19.06
N ALA A 15 13.84 -19.92 -18.39
CA ALA A 15 12.43 -19.63 -18.24
C ALA A 15 12.11 -18.21 -17.73
N GLY A 16 11.18 -17.55 -18.43
CA GLY A 16 10.53 -16.33 -17.97
C GLY A 16 9.69 -16.60 -16.72
N ARG A 17 9.90 -15.77 -15.68
CA ARG A 17 9.03 -15.76 -14.50
C ARG A 17 7.79 -14.93 -14.81
N GLY A 18 6.69 -15.62 -15.06
CA GLY A 18 5.36 -15.02 -15.17
C GLY A 18 4.84 -14.55 -13.81
N LEU A 19 4.30 -13.34 -13.79
CA LEU A 19 3.43 -12.85 -12.72
C LEU A 19 2.03 -13.44 -12.92
N ALA A 20 1.57 -14.24 -11.97
CA ALA A 20 0.16 -14.59 -11.74
C ALA A 20 0.01 -14.92 -10.24
N ALA A 21 -1.06 -14.59 -9.52
CA ALA A 21 -2.45 -14.40 -9.94
C ALA A 21 -3.19 -13.39 -9.03
N GLY A 22 -4.17 -12.71 -9.62
CA GLY A 22 -5.14 -11.85 -8.93
C GLY A 22 -6.30 -12.62 -8.31
N LEU A 23 -6.85 -12.05 -7.23
CA LEU A 23 -8.07 -12.47 -6.56
C LEU A 23 -9.31 -12.11 -7.40
N ARG A 24 -10.27 -13.04 -7.56
CA ARG A 24 -11.57 -12.78 -8.20
C ARG A 24 -12.68 -12.64 -7.15
N VAL A 25 -13.56 -11.65 -7.33
CA VAL A 25 -14.83 -11.52 -6.60
C VAL A 25 -15.99 -11.52 -7.61
N ALA A 26 -17.04 -12.29 -7.34
CA ALA A 26 -18.25 -12.38 -8.16
C ALA A 26 -19.31 -11.34 -7.76
N GLY A 27 -20.13 -10.93 -8.73
CA GLY A 27 -21.02 -9.76 -8.73
C GLY A 27 -22.35 -9.84 -7.95
N PRO A 28 -23.28 -8.88 -8.18
CA PRO A 28 -24.08 -8.24 -7.13
C PRO A 28 -25.57 -8.66 -7.10
N GLY A 29 -26.22 -8.60 -5.92
CA GLY A 29 -27.68 -8.57 -5.84
C GLY A 29 -28.29 -9.05 -4.52
N GLY A 30 -28.42 -8.14 -3.55
CA GLY A 30 -29.26 -8.38 -2.36
C GLY A 30 -29.25 -7.17 -1.42
N ARG A 31 -30.37 -6.46 -1.31
CA ARG A 31 -30.51 -5.31 -0.39
C ARG A 31 -30.70 -5.81 1.04
N PHE A 32 -30.07 -5.14 2.01
CA PHE A 32 -30.27 -5.38 3.44
C PHE A 32 -31.19 -4.31 4.07
N PRO A 33 -32.05 -4.66 5.04
CA PRO A 33 -32.84 -3.69 5.79
C PRO A 33 -31.99 -2.98 6.86
N ALA A 34 -32.38 -1.76 7.25
CA ALA A 34 -31.65 -0.92 8.18
C ALA A 34 -31.73 -1.43 9.63
N PRO A 35 -30.69 -1.26 10.47
CA PRO A 35 -30.70 -1.72 11.85
C PRO A 35 -31.40 -0.71 12.78
N ASP A 36 -32.19 -1.24 13.71
CA ASP A 36 -32.76 -0.51 14.84
C ASP A 36 -31.67 -0.21 15.89
N ARG A 37 -31.74 0.99 16.47
CA ARG A 37 -30.78 1.51 17.46
C ARG A 37 -31.46 1.60 18.83
N THR A 38 -31.11 0.71 19.74
CA THR A 38 -31.28 0.96 21.19
C THR A 38 -30.15 0.33 22.03
N GLY A 39 -29.50 1.17 22.86
CA GLY A 39 -28.64 0.84 24.03
C GLY A 39 -27.29 0.14 23.73
N GLY A 40 -26.11 0.54 24.20
CA GLY A 40 -25.69 1.31 25.37
C GLY A 40 -24.61 0.49 26.11
N GLY A 41 -23.35 0.96 26.12
CA GLY A 41 -22.25 0.40 26.95
C GLY A 41 -21.10 -0.26 26.16
N GLY A 42 -19.91 0.36 26.19
CA GLY A 42 -18.78 0.05 25.30
C GLY A 42 -18.09 -1.30 25.49
N ARG A 43 -17.49 -1.80 24.39
CA ARG A 43 -16.49 -2.89 24.35
C ARG A 43 -15.57 -2.74 23.13
N ALA A 44 -14.35 -3.23 23.30
CA ALA A 44 -13.23 -3.23 22.35
C ALA A 44 -13.61 -3.72 20.94
N ALA A 45 -12.98 -3.10 19.93
CA ALA A 45 -13.15 -3.46 18.53
C ALA A 45 -12.38 -4.75 18.19
N GLY A 46 -12.99 -5.90 18.47
CA GLY A 46 -12.76 -7.12 17.70
C GLY A 46 -13.86 -7.19 16.64
N LEU A 47 -13.52 -7.37 15.36
CA LEU A 47 -14.55 -7.61 14.35
C LEU A 47 -14.53 -9.07 13.88
N VAL A 48 -15.68 -9.69 14.08
CA VAL A 48 -16.15 -10.99 13.61
C VAL A 48 -17.00 -10.79 12.34
N GLY A 49 -16.91 -11.72 11.39
CA GLY A 49 -18.08 -12.20 10.62
C GLY A 49 -18.17 -11.85 9.13
N VAL A 50 -17.99 -12.86 8.27
CA VAL A 50 -18.71 -12.98 7.00
C VAL A 50 -19.60 -14.23 7.13
N THR A 51 -20.91 -14.06 6.99
CA THR A 51 -21.87 -15.17 6.90
C THR A 51 -22.21 -15.45 5.44
N GLY A 52 -22.11 -16.72 5.05
CA GLY A 52 -22.60 -17.25 3.78
C GLY A 52 -22.43 -18.77 3.73
N SER A 53 -23.52 -19.51 3.92
CA SER A 53 -23.55 -20.97 3.96
C SER A 53 -23.48 -21.57 2.55
N SER A 54 -22.79 -22.68 2.38
CA SER A 54 -23.44 -23.99 2.42
C SER A 54 -22.47 -25.04 2.94
N GLY A 55 -22.76 -25.56 4.14
CA GLY A 55 -21.83 -26.34 4.97
C GLY A 55 -21.07 -25.42 5.92
N GLY A 56 -21.72 -25.00 7.02
CA GLY A 56 -21.26 -23.92 7.89
C GLY A 56 -19.92 -24.21 8.57
N ALA A 57 -18.81 -23.88 7.89
CA ALA A 57 -17.51 -23.85 8.52
C ALA A 57 -17.49 -22.72 9.55
N THR A 58 -17.40 -23.07 10.82
CA THR A 58 -17.12 -22.10 11.88
C THR A 58 -15.72 -21.53 11.64
N LEU A 59 -15.60 -20.21 11.58
CA LEU A 59 -14.29 -19.55 11.62
C LEU A 59 -13.69 -19.74 13.01
N VAL A 60 -12.57 -20.45 13.08
CA VAL A 60 -11.83 -20.67 14.32
C VAL A 60 -10.56 -19.82 14.28
N PRO A 61 -10.32 -18.92 15.25
CA PRO A 61 -9.06 -18.18 15.32
C PRO A 61 -7.92 -19.17 15.57
N VAL A 62 -6.88 -19.11 14.74
CA VAL A 62 -5.70 -20.00 14.86
C VAL A 62 -4.58 -19.37 15.68
N GLY A 63 -4.52 -18.04 15.74
CA GLY A 63 -3.54 -17.25 16.49
C GLY A 63 -3.94 -15.78 16.52
N TYR A 64 -3.30 -15.02 17.40
CA TYR A 64 -3.45 -13.57 17.47
C TYR A 64 -2.13 -12.92 17.93
N LEU A 65 -1.98 -11.64 17.61
CA LEU A 65 -0.88 -10.82 18.07
C LEU A 65 -1.38 -9.38 18.20
N ASP A 66 -1.17 -8.78 19.36
CA ASP A 66 -1.53 -7.39 19.60
C ASP A 66 -0.57 -6.46 18.85
N LEU A 67 -1.16 -5.52 18.11
CA LEU A 67 -0.44 -4.49 17.36
C LEU A 67 -1.08 -3.13 17.64
N PRO A 68 -0.35 -2.02 17.40
CA PRO A 68 -0.86 -0.66 17.64
C PRO A 68 -2.16 -0.29 16.91
N GLY A 69 -2.57 -1.07 15.91
CA GLY A 69 -3.80 -0.89 15.13
C GLY A 69 -3.64 -1.42 13.71
N GLY A 70 -4.67 -1.37 12.87
CA GLY A 70 -4.58 -1.80 11.47
C GLY A 70 -5.46 -0.97 10.56
N GLY A 71 -4.85 -0.20 9.67
CA GLY A 71 -5.53 0.46 8.57
C GLY A 71 -5.65 -0.45 7.36
N GLN A 72 -4.54 -1.06 6.95
CA GLN A 72 -4.50 -2.02 5.87
C GLN A 72 -3.53 -3.15 6.18
N ILE A 73 -3.92 -4.36 5.76
CA ILE A 73 -3.11 -5.56 5.86
C ILE A 73 -2.91 -6.13 4.45
N VAL A 74 -1.68 -6.45 4.10
CA VAL A 74 -1.32 -7.20 2.89
C VAL A 74 -0.55 -8.44 3.33
N VAL A 75 -0.86 -9.60 2.76
CA VAL A 75 -0.11 -10.84 2.97
C VAL A 75 0.57 -11.21 1.67
N ASP A 76 1.88 -11.44 1.73
CA ASP A 76 2.70 -11.89 0.61
C ASP A 76 3.57 -13.07 1.06
N GLY A 77 3.19 -14.26 0.63
CA GLY A 77 3.82 -15.52 1.05
C GLY A 77 3.78 -15.71 2.56
N ARG A 78 4.98 -15.81 3.18
CA ARG A 78 5.18 -16.00 4.62
C ARG A 78 4.95 -14.73 5.44
N TYR A 79 4.92 -13.55 4.81
CA TYR A 79 4.93 -12.29 5.55
C TYR A 79 3.59 -11.56 5.46
N ALA A 80 3.22 -10.88 6.53
CA ALA A 80 2.11 -9.92 6.56
C ALA A 80 2.64 -8.52 6.86
N TYR A 81 2.06 -7.52 6.21
CA TYR A 81 2.45 -6.11 6.30
C TYR A 81 1.22 -5.33 6.76
N VAL A 82 1.35 -4.64 7.90
CA VAL A 82 0.24 -3.95 8.56
C VAL A 82 0.56 -2.47 8.61
N GLY A 83 -0.14 -1.65 7.82
CA GLY A 83 -0.11 -0.20 7.94
C GLY A 83 -0.95 0.24 9.14
N HIS A 84 -0.38 1.01 10.05
CA HIS A 84 -1.04 1.46 11.29
C HIS A 84 -1.73 2.80 11.09
N MET A 85 -2.86 2.98 11.79
CA MET A 85 -3.73 4.16 11.59
C MET A 85 -3.13 5.47 12.07
N ALA A 86 -2.32 5.46 13.13
CA ALA A 86 -1.85 6.68 13.77
C ALA A 86 -0.35 6.64 14.07
N PRO A 87 0.36 7.77 13.93
CA PRO A 87 1.73 7.91 14.39
C PRO A 87 1.85 7.69 15.90
N PRO A 88 3.03 7.27 16.41
CA PRO A 88 4.30 7.15 15.69
C PRO A 88 4.41 5.85 14.87
N HIS A 89 3.37 5.03 14.83
CA HIS A 89 3.40 3.73 14.17
C HIS A 89 3.10 3.87 12.67
N GLY A 90 4.04 3.42 11.82
CA GLY A 90 3.90 3.41 10.37
C GLY A 90 3.47 2.05 9.86
N THR A 91 4.40 1.11 9.72
CA THR A 91 4.11 -0.23 9.20
C THR A 91 4.82 -1.30 10.03
N THR A 92 4.11 -2.35 10.42
CA THR A 92 4.71 -3.56 11.02
C THR A 92 4.79 -4.67 9.97
N ILE A 93 5.93 -5.33 9.89
CA ILE A 93 6.15 -6.55 9.12
C ILE A 93 6.13 -7.73 10.08
N LEU A 94 5.33 -8.74 9.76
CA LEU A 94 5.16 -9.97 10.54
C LEU A 94 5.64 -11.17 9.73
N ASP A 95 6.32 -12.11 10.38
CA ASP A 95 6.40 -13.50 9.92
C ASP A 95 5.12 -14.21 10.38
N VAL A 96 4.33 -14.69 9.41
CA VAL A 96 3.09 -15.46 9.61
C VAL A 96 3.23 -16.88 9.04
N GLY A 97 4.44 -17.38 8.90
CA GLY A 97 4.71 -18.74 8.42
C GLY A 97 4.22 -19.83 9.35
N ASP A 98 4.10 -19.53 10.65
CA ASP A 98 3.27 -20.27 11.59
C ASP A 98 2.10 -19.35 12.01
N PRO A 99 0.90 -19.55 11.43
CA PRO A 99 -0.27 -18.72 11.73
C PRO A 99 -0.73 -18.78 13.19
N ALA A 100 -0.36 -19.82 13.94
CA ALA A 100 -0.67 -19.92 15.37
C ALA A 100 0.27 -19.08 16.24
N HIS A 101 1.47 -18.77 15.74
CA HIS A 101 2.50 -18.03 16.45
C HIS A 101 3.14 -16.93 15.55
N PRO A 102 2.36 -15.94 15.09
CA PRO A 102 2.88 -14.84 14.29
C PRO A 102 3.93 -14.03 15.08
N ARG A 103 4.95 -13.51 14.39
CA ARG A 103 6.07 -12.79 15.02
C ARG A 103 6.35 -11.47 14.34
N VAL A 104 6.59 -10.42 15.13
CA VAL A 104 7.08 -9.15 14.60
C VAL A 104 8.51 -9.32 14.09
N VAL A 105 8.73 -8.90 12.85
CA VAL A 105 10.02 -8.95 12.15
C VAL A 105 10.64 -7.56 12.07
N ALA A 106 9.83 -6.55 11.77
CA ALA A 106 10.25 -5.15 11.73
C ALA A 106 9.08 -4.22 12.06
N GLN A 107 9.38 -3.05 12.61
CA GLN A 107 8.41 -1.98 12.82
C GLN A 107 8.99 -0.66 12.34
N LEU A 108 8.29 -0.03 11.40
CA LEU A 108 8.65 1.26 10.83
C LEU A 108 7.80 2.34 11.49
N GLY A 109 8.46 3.38 11.99
CA GLY A 109 7.80 4.55 12.53
C GLY A 109 7.52 5.61 11.46
N VAL A 110 6.67 6.56 11.81
CA VAL A 110 6.44 7.78 11.02
C VAL A 110 6.44 9.01 11.93
N PRO A 111 6.74 10.21 11.40
CA PRO A 111 6.59 11.46 12.12
C PRO A 111 5.16 11.65 12.68
N GLY A 112 5.05 12.43 13.76
CA GLY A 112 3.78 12.69 14.45
C GLY A 112 2.69 13.35 13.59
N ASP A 113 3.08 14.01 12.50
CA ASP A 113 2.21 14.72 11.54
C ASP A 113 1.96 13.92 10.25
N ILE A 114 2.32 12.64 10.21
CA ILE A 114 2.15 11.75 9.06
C ILE A 114 1.26 10.55 9.37
N HIS A 115 0.38 10.25 8.41
CA HIS A 115 -0.41 9.04 8.29
C HIS A 115 0.16 8.12 7.19
N SER A 116 0.53 6.89 7.57
CA SER A 116 1.08 5.85 6.68
C SER A 116 0.36 4.51 6.83
N HIS A 117 -0.96 4.55 6.68
CA HIS A 117 -1.87 3.47 7.03
C HIS A 117 -2.31 2.61 5.82
N LYS A 118 -1.67 2.80 4.66
CA LYS A 118 -1.83 1.96 3.46
C LYS A 118 -0.48 1.40 3.06
N VAL A 119 -0.45 0.10 2.80
CA VAL A 119 0.73 -0.64 2.39
C VAL A 119 0.40 -1.51 1.17
N ARG A 120 1.36 -1.62 0.25
CA ARG A 120 1.38 -2.61 -0.83
C ARG A 120 2.79 -3.19 -0.95
N VAL A 121 2.87 -4.41 -1.45
CA VAL A 121 4.13 -5.12 -1.68
C VAL A 121 4.11 -5.69 -3.09
N ALA A 122 5.25 -5.58 -3.78
CA ALA A 122 5.51 -6.20 -5.06
C ALA A 122 6.91 -6.84 -5.02
N GLY A 123 6.95 -8.15 -4.75
CA GLY A 123 8.21 -8.88 -4.55
C GLY A 123 9.01 -8.34 -3.37
N ASP A 124 10.21 -7.83 -3.62
CA ASP A 124 11.11 -7.29 -2.61
C ASP A 124 10.97 -5.77 -2.40
N VAL A 125 9.87 -5.18 -2.88
CA VAL A 125 9.60 -3.75 -2.75
C VAL A 125 8.30 -3.53 -1.99
N MET A 126 8.34 -2.65 -1.00
CA MET A 126 7.18 -2.21 -0.23
C MET A 126 6.91 -0.73 -0.49
N PHE A 127 5.64 -0.41 -0.70
CA PHE A 127 5.14 0.94 -0.91
C PHE A 127 4.23 1.31 0.24
N VAL A 128 4.37 2.52 0.75
CA VAL A 128 3.48 3.04 1.80
C VAL A 128 3.05 4.47 1.47
N ASN A 129 1.80 4.79 1.80
CA ASN A 129 1.31 6.14 1.63
C ASN A 129 1.96 7.07 2.68
N TYR A 130 2.15 8.34 2.33
CA TYR A 130 2.55 9.39 3.25
C TYR A 130 1.56 10.54 3.08
N GLU A 131 0.60 10.62 3.99
CA GLU A 131 -0.42 11.67 4.03
C GLU A 131 -0.21 12.54 5.28
N ARG A 132 -0.52 13.84 5.21
CA ARG A 132 -0.65 14.67 6.41
C ARG A 132 -1.66 14.08 7.36
N PHE A 133 -1.34 14.10 8.64
CA PHE A 133 -2.27 13.77 9.71
C PHE A 133 -2.85 15.05 10.34
N PRO A 134 -4.12 15.42 10.07
CA PRO A 134 -4.66 16.72 10.47
C PRO A 134 -4.69 16.95 11.97
N GLU A 135 -4.89 15.89 12.77
CA GLU A 135 -4.99 15.96 14.23
C GLU A 135 -3.68 16.42 14.90
N HIS A 136 -2.56 16.34 14.17
CA HIS A 136 -1.25 16.79 14.63
C HIS A 136 -0.60 17.81 13.69
N ASP A 137 -1.36 18.40 12.75
CA ASP A 137 -0.86 19.45 11.87
C ASP A 137 -0.70 20.77 12.67
N ARG A 138 0.49 20.95 13.26
CA ARG A 138 0.87 22.15 14.04
C ARG A 138 1.33 23.29 13.13
N GLY A 139 0.74 23.44 11.95
CA GLY A 139 1.18 24.41 10.93
C GLY A 139 2.50 24.03 10.27
N ARG A 140 2.87 22.74 10.31
CA ARG A 140 4.06 22.23 9.62
C ARG A 140 3.67 21.85 8.19
N ALA A 141 4.66 21.81 7.30
CA ALA A 141 4.47 21.29 5.96
C ALA A 141 5.34 20.05 5.72
N PRO A 142 4.97 18.88 6.28
CA PRO A 142 5.79 17.69 6.12
C PRO A 142 5.80 17.25 4.66
N ALA A 143 6.86 16.54 4.28
CA ALA A 143 6.92 15.87 2.99
C ALA A 143 5.83 14.80 2.89
N VAL A 144 5.07 14.82 1.80
CA VAL A 144 3.94 13.91 1.55
C VAL A 144 4.10 13.23 0.20
N GLY A 145 3.49 12.05 0.04
CA GLY A 145 3.60 11.30 -1.20
C GLY A 145 3.53 9.79 -1.01
N LEU A 146 4.35 9.08 -1.78
CA LEU A 146 4.51 7.63 -1.72
C LEU A 146 5.95 7.29 -1.34
N LYS A 147 6.13 6.59 -0.21
CA LYS A 147 7.44 6.13 0.22
C LYS A 147 7.67 4.70 -0.24
N VAL A 148 8.88 4.40 -0.71
CA VAL A 148 9.27 3.12 -1.30
C VAL A 148 10.44 2.54 -0.52
N PHE A 149 10.32 1.27 -0.15
CA PHE A 149 11.32 0.52 0.59
C PHE A 149 11.76 -0.72 -0.18
N ASP A 150 13.06 -0.97 -0.19
CA ASP A 150 13.65 -2.27 -0.42
C ASP A 150 13.46 -3.11 0.86
N ILE A 151 12.84 -4.27 0.70
CA ILE A 151 12.55 -5.21 1.78
C ILE A 151 13.15 -6.59 1.50
N ALA A 152 14.19 -6.70 0.66
CA ALA A 152 14.88 -7.97 0.39
C ALA A 152 15.24 -8.69 1.71
N ASP A 153 15.79 -7.96 2.69
CA ASP A 153 15.75 -8.37 4.10
C ASP A 153 14.58 -7.70 4.84
N ARG A 154 13.51 -8.46 5.10
CA ARG A 154 12.31 -7.96 5.79
C ARG A 154 12.58 -7.47 7.21
N ARG A 155 13.70 -7.87 7.83
CA ARG A 155 14.11 -7.42 9.17
C ARG A 155 14.75 -6.04 9.16
N ALA A 156 15.23 -5.60 7.99
CA ALA A 156 15.90 -4.32 7.82
C ALA A 156 15.39 -3.59 6.56
N PRO A 157 14.10 -3.18 6.52
CA PRO A 157 13.57 -2.39 5.41
C PRO A 157 14.40 -1.12 5.20
N ARG A 158 14.77 -0.84 3.96
CA ARG A 158 15.57 0.32 3.58
C ARG A 158 14.79 1.21 2.64
N GLU A 159 14.60 2.47 3.02
CA GLU A 159 14.00 3.46 2.12
C GLU A 159 14.90 3.64 0.89
N ILE A 160 14.31 3.49 -0.31
CA ILE A 160 15.02 3.62 -1.60
C ILE A 160 14.49 4.77 -2.44
N ALA A 161 13.26 5.24 -2.19
CA ALA A 161 12.71 6.42 -2.85
C ALA A 161 11.58 7.05 -2.04
N PHE A 162 11.36 8.35 -2.27
CA PHE A 162 10.20 9.10 -1.81
C PHE A 162 9.62 9.90 -2.97
N PHE A 163 8.50 9.43 -3.53
CA PHE A 163 7.80 10.12 -4.61
C PHE A 163 6.89 11.20 -4.03
N ARG A 164 7.32 12.46 -4.12
CA ARG A 164 6.57 13.62 -3.59
C ARG A 164 5.30 13.88 -4.38
N THR A 165 4.22 14.17 -3.66
CA THR A 165 2.98 14.70 -4.24
C THR A 165 2.58 15.99 -3.56
N ALA A 166 1.45 16.59 -3.97
CA ALA A 166 1.01 17.87 -3.44
C ALA A 166 -0.04 17.72 -2.32
N GLY A 167 -0.39 18.86 -1.73
CA GLY A 167 -1.51 18.98 -0.78
C GLY A 167 -1.36 18.09 0.45
N ARG A 168 -2.35 17.24 0.70
CA ARG A 168 -2.28 16.30 1.83
C ARG A 168 -1.40 15.09 1.57
N GLY A 169 -1.06 14.76 0.33
CA GLY A 169 -0.32 13.54 0.00
C GLY A 169 -1.14 12.45 -0.65
N VAL A 170 -0.68 11.20 -0.51
CA VAL A 170 -1.36 10.01 -1.02
C VAL A 170 -2.21 9.42 0.10
N HIS A 171 -3.53 9.28 -0.11
CA HIS A 171 -4.40 8.63 0.87
C HIS A 171 -4.61 7.14 0.55
N ARG A 172 -5.03 6.83 -0.68
CA ARG A 172 -5.13 5.45 -1.21
C ARG A 172 -4.29 5.32 -2.46
N PHE A 173 -3.73 4.14 -2.64
CA PHE A 173 -3.11 3.73 -3.88
C PHE A 173 -3.24 2.23 -4.09
N ASP A 174 -3.01 1.79 -5.33
CA ASP A 174 -2.86 0.39 -5.68
C ASP A 174 -1.78 0.18 -6.73
N LEU A 175 -1.34 -1.07 -6.90
CA LEU A 175 -0.28 -1.44 -7.83
C LEU A 175 -0.81 -2.42 -8.89
N GLN A 176 -0.38 -2.26 -10.14
CA GLN A 176 -0.62 -3.25 -11.20
C GLN A 176 0.57 -3.29 -12.15
N GLY A 177 1.21 -4.46 -12.25
CA GLY A 177 2.42 -4.62 -13.07
C GLY A 177 3.51 -3.66 -12.62
N THR A 178 3.99 -2.83 -13.55
CA THR A 178 5.01 -1.79 -13.29
C THR A 178 4.40 -0.43 -12.97
N HIS A 179 3.13 -0.34 -12.57
CA HIS A 179 2.46 0.94 -12.33
C HIS A 179 1.85 1.03 -10.93
N ALA A 180 1.92 2.21 -10.35
CA ALA A 180 1.17 2.61 -9.16
C ALA A 180 0.07 3.62 -9.55
N PHE A 181 -1.12 3.44 -8.97
CA PHE A 181 -2.30 4.27 -9.20
C PHE A 181 -2.62 5.01 -7.91
N LEU A 182 -2.33 6.30 -7.88
CA LEU A 182 -2.40 7.12 -6.67
C LEU A 182 -3.65 8.00 -6.71
N SER A 183 -4.39 8.03 -5.59
CA SER A 183 -5.33 9.13 -5.33
C SER A 183 -4.60 10.21 -4.54
N THR A 184 -4.26 11.30 -5.21
CA THR A 184 -3.45 12.39 -4.64
C THR A 184 -3.74 13.73 -5.30
N GLU A 185 -3.38 14.82 -4.64
CA GLU A 185 -3.37 16.15 -5.23
C GLU A 185 -2.13 16.33 -6.10
N TRP A 186 -2.27 17.06 -7.22
CA TRP A 186 -1.21 17.26 -8.19
C TRP A 186 -1.22 18.70 -8.73
N PRO A 187 -0.04 19.28 -9.10
CA PRO A 187 0.02 20.62 -9.69
C PRO A 187 -0.87 20.75 -10.93
N GLY A 188 -1.63 21.83 -11.02
CA GLY A 188 -2.61 22.08 -12.08
C GLY A 188 -4.04 21.57 -11.80
N PHE A 189 -4.23 20.72 -10.78
CA PHE A 189 -5.52 20.09 -10.48
C PHE A 189 -6.10 20.38 -9.12
N ARG A 190 -7.33 20.89 -9.06
CA ARG A 190 -8.03 21.05 -7.77
C ARG A 190 -8.34 19.68 -7.15
N SER A 191 -8.01 19.51 -5.87
CA SER A 191 -8.29 18.30 -5.09
C SER A 191 -7.60 17.05 -5.67
N ASN A 192 -7.97 15.87 -5.16
CA ASN A 192 -7.39 14.61 -5.59
C ASN A 192 -7.77 14.28 -7.04
N ILE A 193 -6.80 13.74 -7.76
CA ILE A 193 -6.94 13.12 -9.08
C ILE A 193 -6.43 11.69 -9.04
N LEU A 194 -6.57 10.97 -10.15
CA LEU A 194 -5.81 9.74 -10.39
C LEU A 194 -4.47 10.12 -11.02
N LEU A 195 -3.38 9.82 -10.33
CA LEU A 195 -2.02 9.87 -10.90
C LEU A 195 -1.53 8.44 -11.15
N ILE A 196 -0.98 8.20 -12.33
CA ILE A 196 -0.38 6.92 -12.72
C ILE A 196 1.13 7.12 -12.74
N VAL A 197 1.83 6.33 -11.94
CA VAL A 197 3.28 6.41 -11.74
C VAL A 197 3.91 5.11 -12.21
N ASP A 198 4.89 5.19 -13.11
CA ASP A 198 5.76 4.07 -13.45
C ASP A 198 6.68 3.77 -12.27
N ILE A 199 6.73 2.49 -11.91
CA ILE A 199 7.51 1.92 -10.82
C ILE A 199 8.32 0.71 -11.29
N ALA A 200 8.57 0.58 -12.60
CA ALA A 200 9.45 -0.46 -13.16
C ALA A 200 10.84 -0.41 -12.51
N ASP A 201 11.38 0.80 -12.32
CA ASP A 201 12.49 1.06 -11.40
C ASP A 201 11.94 1.68 -10.11
N PRO A 202 11.82 0.92 -9.01
CA PRO A 202 11.25 1.40 -7.75
C PRO A 202 12.11 2.46 -7.05
N ALA A 203 13.39 2.61 -7.43
CA ALA A 203 14.24 3.67 -6.93
C ALA A 203 14.02 5.00 -7.67
N HIS A 204 13.38 4.98 -8.84
CA HIS A 204 13.14 6.16 -9.68
C HIS A 204 11.69 6.21 -10.19
N PRO A 205 10.69 6.28 -9.30
CA PRO A 205 9.29 6.38 -9.70
C PRO A 205 9.00 7.68 -10.46
N ALA A 206 8.24 7.60 -11.55
CA ALA A 206 7.95 8.75 -12.42
C ALA A 206 6.48 8.81 -12.86
N PRO A 207 5.84 9.99 -12.91
CA PRO A 207 4.47 10.10 -13.40
C PRO A 207 4.44 9.83 -14.91
N VAL A 208 3.53 8.96 -15.36
CA VAL A 208 3.35 8.59 -16.78
C VAL A 208 1.94 8.84 -17.29
N GLY A 209 1.00 9.12 -16.39
CA GLY A 209 -0.37 9.44 -16.77
C GLY A 209 -1.12 10.10 -15.64
N GLN A 210 -2.18 10.80 -15.98
CA GLN A 210 -3.08 11.42 -15.03
C GLN A 210 -4.49 11.41 -15.58
N TRP A 211 -5.48 11.34 -14.70
CA TRP A 211 -6.88 11.48 -15.05
C TRP A 211 -7.60 12.30 -13.99
N ALA A 212 -8.37 13.28 -14.44
CA ALA A 212 -9.20 14.12 -13.61
C ALA A 212 -10.57 14.32 -14.26
N PHE A 213 -11.58 14.65 -13.46
CA PHE A 213 -12.87 15.06 -13.98
C PHE A 213 -12.75 16.40 -14.73
N PRO A 214 -13.53 16.60 -15.80
CA PRO A 214 -13.63 17.88 -16.48
C PRO A 214 -13.86 19.03 -15.50
N GLY A 215 -13.05 20.09 -15.63
CA GLY A 215 -13.09 21.25 -14.74
C GLY A 215 -12.20 21.16 -13.50
N GLN A 216 -11.58 20.02 -13.18
CA GLN A 216 -10.54 19.97 -12.13
C GLN A 216 -9.26 20.70 -12.54
N GLU A 217 -8.98 20.75 -13.83
CA GLU A 217 -7.88 21.49 -14.48
C GLU A 217 -8.07 23.02 -14.41
N ALA A 218 -9.32 23.48 -14.32
CA ALA A 218 -9.71 24.88 -14.57
C ALA A 218 -9.64 25.78 -13.33
N GLY A 219 -9.07 25.32 -12.23
CA GLY A 219 -8.87 26.11 -11.02
C GLY A 219 -7.46 25.86 -10.53
N VAL A 220 -6.58 26.86 -10.67
CA VAL A 220 -5.20 26.88 -10.19
C VAL A 220 -5.12 26.15 -8.84
N SER A 221 -4.39 25.04 -8.83
CA SER A 221 -4.43 24.08 -7.74
C SER A 221 -3.36 24.30 -6.69
N ALA A 222 -3.46 23.47 -5.64
CA ALA A 222 -2.44 23.13 -4.66
C ALA A 222 -1.09 23.75 -4.97
N GLY A 223 -0.61 24.60 -4.06
CA GLY A 223 0.68 25.29 -4.19
C GLY A 223 1.78 24.35 -4.70
N PRO A 224 2.82 24.89 -5.34
CA PRO A 224 3.89 24.09 -5.95
C PRO A 224 4.31 22.97 -5.01
N LEU A 225 4.66 21.80 -5.56
CA LEU A 225 5.30 20.74 -4.78
C LEU A 225 6.31 21.42 -3.85
N PRO A 226 6.22 21.25 -2.52
CA PRO A 226 7.16 21.91 -1.62
C PRO A 226 8.56 21.47 -2.04
N ILE A 227 9.23 22.39 -2.74
CA ILE A 227 10.62 22.26 -3.16
C ILE A 227 11.45 22.37 -1.89
N ASP A 228 12.39 21.44 -1.75
CA ASP A 228 13.37 21.44 -0.65
C ASP A 228 14.27 22.68 -0.71
#